data_AF-A0A2R7L1M4-F1
#
_entry.id   AF-A0A2R7L1M4-F1
#
_cell.length_a   1.000
_cell.length_b   1.000
_cell.length_c   1.000
_cell.angle_alpha   90.00
_cell.angle_beta   90.00
_cell.angle_gamma   90.00
#
_symmetry.space_group_name_H-M   'P 1'
#
loop_
_entity.id
_entity.type
_entity.pdbx_description
1 polymer ?
#
loop_
_entity_poly.entity_id
_entity_poly.type
_entity_poly.pdbx_seq_one_letter_code
_entity_poly.pdbx_strand_id
1 'polypeptide(L)'
;MKNRSFFLIATSVFISYQSFSQTSQIKIAQNAVGKLQVAIASGMDKNKQMTVVGEGLKATESAQTDKKTKNWPETWAIRSYLSSYVALIDQDETNSEKYYATAVETLDSAKRLDKFQSNTALTDAANYNIILKKQEKGNKAYNNNEFKTAFTLLKEVSDFFPKDTVISINTALSAQNINDYNSALFYFKRAKDNGIKNPVVFQSMAGIYTSKFEQEAAIRILEEGLKVNPYNIYLNNNYINLLLDNERYDQAKQVIEKSLTIESKNKLLYFLYGYLYQISSNNSTAELAYKKALALDQNYFDALYQLGLVYVNNANDALKGDKEKRAQEFSALINRAEFVLLQAHEINPNDRPTVQLLIDIYTRKNRLDKAQELKRKLEEF
;
A
#
# COMPACT_ATOMS: atom_id res chain seq x y z
N MET A 1 -5.37 -7.88 20.44
CA MET A 1 -4.33 -8.85 20.87
C MET A 1 -4.66 -10.20 20.26
N LYS A 2 -4.03 -10.56 19.11
CA LYS A 2 -4.15 -11.92 18.57
C LYS A 2 -3.30 -12.85 19.43
N ASN A 3 -3.88 -13.94 19.93
CA ASN A 3 -3.14 -15.00 20.63
C ASN A 3 -1.97 -15.46 19.76
N ARG A 4 -0.74 -15.18 20.21
CA ARG A 4 0.48 -15.76 19.64
C ARG A 4 0.41 -17.27 19.94
N SER A 5 -0.03 -18.05 18.96
CA SER A 5 -0.03 -19.50 19.07
C SER A 5 1.42 -19.97 18.93
N PHE A 6 2.03 -20.36 20.05
CA PHE A 6 3.36 -20.97 20.06
C PHE A 6 3.25 -22.43 19.59
N PHE A 7 4.22 -22.89 18.80
CA PHE A 7 4.25 -24.26 18.29
C PHE A 7 4.59 -25.22 19.45
N LEU A 8 3.63 -26.06 19.86
CA LEU A 8 3.84 -27.13 20.83
C LEU A 8 4.37 -28.37 20.10
N ILE A 9 5.55 -28.88 20.48
CA ILE A 9 6.11 -30.10 19.89
C ILE A 9 5.59 -31.30 20.68
N ALA A 10 4.98 -32.27 20.00
CA ALA A 10 4.69 -33.58 20.58
C ALA A 10 5.99 -34.42 20.59
N THR A 11 6.54 -34.75 21.76
CA THR A 11 7.75 -35.58 21.88
C THR A 11 7.41 -36.99 22.36
N SER A 12 7.79 -38.00 21.58
CA SER A 12 7.89 -39.40 22.01
C SER A 12 9.30 -39.67 22.53
N VAL A 13 9.43 -39.98 23.82
CA VAL A 13 10.71 -40.24 24.49
C VAL A 13 11.13 -41.70 24.26
N PHE A 14 12.30 -41.92 23.65
CA PHE A 14 13.00 -43.20 23.71
C PHE A 14 14.21 -43.08 24.63
N ILE A 15 14.29 -43.98 25.62
CA ILE A 15 15.38 -44.04 26.60
C ILE A 15 16.35 -45.14 26.16
N SER A 16 17.62 -44.78 25.93
CA SER A 16 18.72 -45.74 25.92
C SER A 16 19.86 -45.24 26.80
N TYR A 17 20.31 -46.09 27.72
CA TYR A 17 21.40 -45.82 28.66
C TYR A 17 22.76 -46.08 28.01
N GLN A 18 23.65 -45.07 27.97
CA GLN A 18 25.07 -45.12 28.42
C GLN A 18 25.90 -43.90 27.94
N SER A 19 26.28 -43.03 28.90
CA SER A 19 27.59 -42.38 29.18
C SER A 19 27.32 -41.16 30.11
N PHE A 20 28.04 -41.02 31.23
CA PHE A 20 27.41 -40.45 32.45
C PHE A 20 27.58 -38.93 32.75
N SER A 21 28.30 -38.11 31.95
CA SER A 21 28.33 -36.64 32.20
C SER A 21 28.09 -35.73 31.00
N GLN A 22 28.19 -36.23 29.77
CA GLN A 22 28.04 -35.41 28.55
C GLN A 22 26.66 -35.61 27.92
N THR A 23 26.19 -36.86 27.87
CA THR A 23 24.78 -37.23 27.62
C THR A 23 23.84 -36.60 28.66
N SER A 24 24.35 -36.27 29.86
CA SER A 24 23.55 -35.60 30.88
C SER A 24 23.25 -34.15 30.52
N GLN A 25 24.17 -33.41 29.89
CA GLN A 25 23.91 -32.01 29.48
C GLN A 25 22.83 -31.94 28.41
N ILE A 26 22.87 -32.84 27.42
CA ILE A 26 21.80 -32.93 26.42
C ILE A 26 20.47 -33.33 27.07
N LYS A 27 20.47 -34.26 28.03
CA LYS A 27 19.27 -34.60 28.79
C LYS A 27 18.73 -33.43 29.61
N ILE A 28 19.59 -32.61 30.21
CA ILE A 28 19.19 -31.37 30.91
C ILE A 28 18.55 -30.40 29.91
N ALA A 29 19.17 -30.22 28.73
CA ALA A 29 18.64 -29.35 27.69
C ALA A 29 17.26 -29.83 27.17
N GLN A 30 17.10 -31.14 26.93
CA GLN A 30 15.82 -31.76 26.56
C GLN A 30 14.75 -31.53 27.65
N ASN A 31 15.11 -31.75 28.91
CA ASN A 31 14.19 -31.50 30.02
C ASN A 31 13.78 -30.03 30.11
N ALA A 32 14.70 -29.10 29.85
CA ALA A 32 14.39 -27.67 29.80
C ALA A 32 13.40 -27.33 28.67
N VAL A 33 13.51 -27.96 27.50
CA VAL A 33 12.50 -27.83 26.42
C VAL A 33 11.12 -28.29 26.90
N GLY A 34 11.03 -29.47 27.53
CA GLY A 34 9.76 -29.98 28.07
C GLY A 34 9.16 -29.06 29.14
N LYS A 35 9.97 -28.61 30.10
CA LYS A 35 9.55 -27.63 31.12
C LYS A 35 9.07 -26.31 30.48
N LEU A 36 9.76 -25.85 29.44
CA LEU A 36 9.39 -24.63 28.73
C LEU A 36 8.02 -24.77 28.06
N GLN A 37 7.77 -25.90 27.39
CA GLN A 37 6.46 -26.16 26.78
C GLN A 37 5.33 -26.15 27.81
N VAL A 38 5.55 -26.77 28.97
CA VAL A 38 4.59 -26.72 30.09
C VAL A 38 4.40 -25.28 30.57
N ALA A 39 5.47 -24.51 30.75
CA ALA A 39 5.39 -23.11 31.17
C ALA A 39 4.67 -22.21 30.17
N ILE A 40 4.80 -22.48 28.86
CA ILE A 40 4.03 -21.79 27.81
C ILE A 40 2.56 -22.18 27.89
N ALA A 41 2.26 -23.48 27.94
CA ALA A 41 0.89 -24.00 27.97
C ALA A 41 0.12 -23.57 29.23
N SER A 42 0.81 -23.41 30.36
CA SER A 42 0.21 -22.95 31.61
C SER A 42 0.07 -21.42 31.70
N GLY A 43 0.45 -20.67 30.66
CA GLY A 43 0.43 -19.21 30.67
C GLY A 43 1.34 -18.60 31.74
N MET A 44 2.47 -19.25 32.05
CA MET A 44 3.40 -18.77 33.07
C MET A 44 4.03 -17.42 32.67
N ASP A 45 4.41 -16.61 33.66
CA ASP A 45 5.09 -15.33 33.40
C ASP A 45 6.40 -15.50 32.62
N LYS A 46 6.72 -14.51 31.77
CA LYS A 46 7.89 -14.53 30.90
C LYS A 46 9.22 -14.65 31.65
N ASN A 47 9.36 -14.07 32.85
CA ASN A 47 10.59 -14.17 33.62
C ASN A 47 10.83 -15.61 34.11
N LYS A 48 9.75 -16.31 34.48
CA LYS A 48 9.82 -17.73 34.87
C LYS A 48 10.14 -18.61 33.66
N GLN A 49 9.53 -18.33 32.51
CA GLN A 49 9.88 -18.99 31.24
C GLN A 49 11.37 -18.77 30.90
N MET A 50 11.88 -17.55 31.04
CA MET A 50 13.29 -17.20 30.80
C MET A 50 14.24 -17.96 31.73
N THR A 51 13.84 -18.17 32.99
CA THR A 51 14.63 -18.96 33.95
C THR A 51 14.80 -20.41 33.46
N VAL A 52 13.71 -21.04 33.02
CA VAL A 52 13.72 -22.40 32.47
C VAL A 52 14.57 -22.49 31.19
N VAL A 53 14.44 -21.50 30.30
CA VAL A 53 15.22 -21.43 29.06
C VAL A 53 16.71 -21.29 29.36
N GLY A 54 17.07 -20.48 30.37
CA GLY A 54 18.46 -20.27 30.80
C GLY A 54 19.15 -21.55 31.28
N GLU A 55 18.45 -22.46 31.97
CA GLU A 55 18.98 -23.79 32.33
C GLU A 55 19.36 -24.59 31.08
N GLY A 56 18.46 -24.64 30.10
CA GLY A 56 18.69 -25.37 28.85
C GLY A 56 19.80 -24.76 28.00
N LEU A 57 19.86 -23.43 27.90
CA LEU A 57 20.91 -22.73 27.16
C LEU A 57 22.30 -23.04 27.73
N LYS A 58 22.50 -22.95 29.05
CA LYS A 58 23.77 -23.30 29.71
C LYS A 58 24.19 -24.75 29.43
N ALA A 59 23.22 -25.67 29.46
CA ALA A 59 23.49 -27.07 29.15
C ALA A 59 23.92 -27.26 27.68
N THR A 60 23.28 -26.56 26.73
CA THR A 60 23.70 -26.58 25.32
C THR A 60 25.06 -25.90 25.08
N GLU A 61 25.45 -24.90 25.88
CA GLU A 61 26.79 -24.28 25.80
C GLU A 61 27.90 -25.27 26.19
N SER A 62 27.63 -26.08 27.21
CA SER A 62 28.54 -27.16 27.60
C SER A 62 28.59 -28.24 26.52
N ALA A 63 27.45 -28.60 25.93
CA ALA A 63 27.40 -29.64 24.91
C ALA A 63 28.03 -29.20 23.57
N GLN A 64 27.89 -27.95 23.13
CA GLN A 64 28.49 -27.51 21.85
C GLN A 64 30.03 -27.50 21.87
N THR A 65 30.65 -27.44 23.05
CA THR A 65 32.12 -27.44 23.20
C THR A 65 32.70 -28.85 23.42
N ASP A 66 31.86 -29.82 23.73
CA ASP A 66 32.27 -31.20 23.96
C ASP A 66 32.67 -31.92 22.65
N LYS A 67 33.68 -32.77 22.70
CA LYS A 67 34.23 -33.46 21.52
C LYS A 67 33.21 -34.35 20.80
N LYS A 68 32.27 -34.95 21.55
CA LYS A 68 31.25 -35.86 21.00
C LYS A 68 29.97 -35.10 20.67
N THR A 69 29.40 -34.39 21.63
CA THR A 69 28.06 -33.82 21.49
C THR A 69 28.02 -32.59 20.58
N LYS A 70 29.15 -31.93 20.30
CA LYS A 70 29.23 -30.92 19.22
C LYS A 70 28.88 -31.44 17.83
N ASN A 71 28.98 -32.76 17.62
CA ASN A 71 28.63 -33.39 16.34
C ASN A 71 27.20 -33.94 16.34
N TRP A 72 26.45 -33.79 17.43
CA TRP A 72 25.06 -34.24 17.50
C TRP A 72 24.12 -33.15 16.97
N PRO A 73 23.24 -33.47 16.02
CA PRO A 73 22.26 -32.50 15.52
C PRO A 73 21.35 -31.97 16.62
N GLU A 74 21.00 -32.81 17.59
CA GLU A 74 20.14 -32.47 18.72
C GLU A 74 20.70 -31.34 19.59
N THR A 75 22.02 -31.31 19.82
CA THR A 75 22.70 -30.22 20.56
C THR A 75 22.36 -28.86 19.95
N TRP A 76 22.45 -28.77 18.63
CA TRP A 76 22.23 -27.55 17.88
C TRP A 76 20.73 -27.25 17.73
N ALA A 77 19.90 -28.26 17.54
CA ALA A 77 18.45 -28.12 17.41
C ALA A 77 17.82 -27.56 18.69
N ILE A 78 18.19 -28.08 19.87
CA ILE A 78 17.71 -27.57 21.16
C ILE A 78 18.22 -26.15 21.38
N ARG A 79 19.51 -25.88 21.12
CA ARG A 79 20.09 -24.54 21.28
C ARG A 79 19.39 -23.51 20.40
N SER A 80 19.10 -23.87 19.16
CA SER A 80 18.38 -23.03 18.20
C SER A 80 16.97 -22.73 18.67
N TYR A 81 16.22 -23.76 19.09
CA TYR A 81 14.86 -23.57 19.60
C TYR A 81 14.83 -22.65 20.83
N LEU A 82 15.67 -22.92 21.84
CA LEU A 82 15.72 -22.12 23.06
C LEU A 82 16.17 -20.68 22.76
N SER A 83 17.20 -20.49 21.94
CA SER A 83 17.70 -19.16 21.57
C SER A 83 16.66 -18.37 20.77
N SER A 84 15.96 -19.03 19.82
CA SER A 84 14.88 -18.40 19.04
C SER A 84 13.72 -17.96 19.92
N TYR A 85 13.44 -18.71 20.99
CA TYR A 85 12.39 -18.37 21.94
C TYR A 85 12.79 -17.15 22.78
N VAL A 86 14.02 -17.10 23.29
CA VAL A 86 14.54 -15.91 24.00
C VAL A 86 14.44 -14.68 23.11
N ALA A 87 14.87 -14.79 21.84
CA ALA A 87 14.82 -13.69 20.88
C ALA A 87 13.40 -13.09 20.72
N LEU A 88 12.33 -13.87 20.93
CA LEU A 88 10.95 -13.41 20.82
C LEU A 88 10.36 -12.78 22.08
N ILE A 89 10.82 -13.19 23.26
CA ILE A 89 10.18 -12.81 24.53
C ILE A 89 11.00 -11.82 25.35
N ASP A 90 12.31 -11.73 25.08
CA ASP A 90 13.20 -10.80 25.76
C ASP A 90 12.86 -9.35 25.40
N GLN A 91 12.83 -8.50 26.42
CA GLN A 91 12.50 -7.08 26.29
C GLN A 91 13.74 -6.23 26.02
N ASP A 92 14.94 -6.73 26.35
CA ASP A 92 16.19 -6.07 25.99
C ASP A 92 16.47 -6.32 24.51
N GLU A 93 16.43 -5.26 23.70
CA GLU A 93 16.61 -5.37 22.25
C GLU A 93 18.00 -5.90 21.87
N THR A 94 19.05 -5.50 22.60
CA THR A 94 20.42 -5.94 22.32
C THR A 94 20.58 -7.44 22.56
N ASN A 95 20.02 -7.93 23.67
CA ASN A 95 20.05 -9.34 24.01
C ASN A 95 19.16 -10.17 23.08
N SER A 96 17.95 -9.67 22.77
CA SER A 96 17.04 -10.27 21.80
C SER A 96 17.72 -10.48 20.44
N GLU A 97 18.47 -9.49 19.95
CA GLU A 97 19.22 -9.57 18.70
C GLU A 97 20.39 -10.56 18.74
N LYS A 98 21.12 -10.61 19.86
CA LYS A 98 22.18 -11.60 20.08
C LYS A 98 21.63 -13.04 20.02
N TYR A 99 20.51 -13.29 20.68
CA TYR A 99 19.86 -14.60 20.67
C TYR A 99 19.24 -14.93 19.31
N TYR A 100 18.74 -13.94 18.58
CA TYR A 100 18.30 -14.12 17.20
C TYR A 100 19.45 -14.59 16.29
N ALA A 101 20.61 -13.93 16.35
CA ALA A 101 21.79 -14.34 15.59
C ALA A 101 22.25 -15.76 15.97
N THR A 102 22.28 -16.06 17.27
CA THR A 102 22.61 -17.40 17.79
C THR A 102 21.63 -18.45 17.27
N ALA A 103 20.33 -18.15 17.25
CA ALA A 103 19.30 -19.08 16.79
C ALA A 103 19.48 -19.43 15.31
N VAL A 104 19.80 -18.45 14.46
CA VAL A 104 20.04 -18.63 13.02
C VAL A 104 21.28 -19.50 12.77
N GLU A 105 22.40 -19.20 13.42
CA GLU A 105 23.65 -19.95 13.29
C GLU A 105 23.49 -21.42 13.73
N THR A 106 22.84 -21.61 14.87
CA THR A 106 22.63 -22.94 15.45
C THR A 106 21.58 -23.75 14.67
N LEU A 107 20.61 -23.09 14.01
CA LEU A 107 19.67 -23.75 13.10
C LEU A 107 20.39 -24.32 11.87
N ASP A 108 21.31 -23.56 11.26
CA ASP A 108 22.12 -24.03 10.14
C ASP A 108 22.95 -25.25 10.54
N SER A 109 23.63 -25.17 11.69
CA SER A 109 24.42 -26.27 12.24
C SER A 109 23.57 -27.52 12.50
N ALA A 110 22.37 -27.35 13.06
CA ALA A 110 21.42 -28.44 13.29
C ALA A 110 21.03 -29.13 11.98
N LYS A 111 20.58 -28.35 10.98
CA LYS A 111 20.16 -28.88 9.67
C LYS A 111 21.29 -29.59 8.92
N ARG A 112 22.52 -29.05 8.99
CA ARG A 112 23.69 -29.66 8.34
C ARG A 112 24.07 -31.02 8.95
N LEU A 113 23.91 -31.18 10.25
CA LEU A 113 24.26 -32.41 10.97
C LEU A 113 23.11 -33.44 10.97
N ASP A 114 21.85 -33.01 10.86
CA ASP A 114 20.67 -33.87 10.98
C ASP A 114 20.31 -34.59 9.66
N LYS A 115 21.23 -35.42 9.16
CA LYS A 115 21.06 -36.14 7.87
C LYS A 115 19.82 -37.03 7.81
N PHE A 116 19.33 -37.49 8.96
CA PHE A 116 18.17 -38.37 9.08
C PHE A 116 16.89 -37.63 9.51
N GLN A 117 16.94 -36.30 9.65
CA GLN A 117 15.78 -35.46 10.00
C GLN A 117 15.11 -35.85 11.33
N SER A 118 15.88 -36.38 12.28
CA SER A 118 15.37 -36.85 13.57
C SER A 118 14.97 -35.71 14.51
N ASN A 119 15.42 -34.48 14.25
CA ASN A 119 15.19 -33.29 15.08
C ASN A 119 14.32 -32.25 14.36
N THR A 120 13.58 -32.66 13.33
CA THR A 120 12.77 -31.76 12.49
C THR A 120 11.78 -30.93 13.30
N ALA A 121 11.13 -31.51 14.31
CA ALA A 121 10.17 -30.75 15.11
C ALA A 121 10.81 -29.59 15.90
N LEU A 122 12.03 -29.76 16.41
CA LEU A 122 12.77 -28.69 17.08
C LEU A 122 13.27 -27.65 16.09
N THR A 123 13.80 -28.08 14.95
CA THR A 123 14.32 -27.15 13.94
C THR A 123 13.21 -26.38 13.24
N ASP A 124 12.03 -26.96 13.04
CA ASP A 124 10.84 -26.29 12.52
C ASP A 124 10.29 -25.28 13.53
N ALA A 125 10.20 -25.64 14.81
CA ALA A 125 9.78 -24.71 15.86
C ALA A 125 10.76 -23.53 16.02
N ALA A 126 12.07 -23.80 15.94
CA ALA A 126 13.10 -22.77 15.95
C ALA A 126 12.98 -21.86 14.72
N ASN A 127 12.81 -22.44 13.53
CA ASN A 127 12.63 -21.69 12.29
C ASN A 127 11.37 -20.82 12.33
N TYR A 128 10.25 -21.35 12.84
CA TYR A 128 9.02 -20.59 13.03
C TYR A 128 9.25 -19.36 13.92
N ASN A 129 9.93 -19.53 15.05
CA ASN A 129 10.27 -18.41 15.94
C ASN A 129 11.19 -17.37 15.27
N ILE A 130 12.19 -17.83 14.52
CA ILE A 130 13.08 -16.96 13.72
C ILE A 130 12.28 -16.15 12.70
N ILE A 131 11.33 -16.78 12.00
CA ILE A 131 10.47 -16.11 11.02
C ILE A 131 9.59 -15.04 11.71
N LEU A 132 9.02 -15.33 12.88
CA LEU A 132 8.27 -14.33 13.65
C LEU A 132 9.15 -13.13 14.06
N LYS A 133 10.39 -13.37 14.47
CA LYS A 133 11.33 -12.27 14.78
C LYS A 133 11.73 -11.51 13.52
N LYS A 134 11.93 -12.19 12.38
CA LYS A 134 12.15 -11.53 11.08
C LYS A 134 10.98 -10.62 10.69
N GLN A 135 9.74 -11.04 10.96
CA GLN A 135 8.56 -10.21 10.71
C GLN A 135 8.58 -8.93 11.55
N GLU A 136 8.87 -9.03 12.84
CA GLU A 136 9.01 -7.86 13.73
C GLU A 136 10.09 -6.90 13.22
N LYS A 137 11.28 -7.43 12.92
CA LYS A 137 12.40 -6.65 12.37
C LYS A 137 12.04 -6.01 11.02
N GLY A 138 11.38 -6.75 10.13
CA GLY A 138 10.94 -6.26 8.82
C GLY A 138 9.92 -5.13 8.92
N ASN A 139 8.97 -5.24 9.85
CA ASN A 139 8.01 -4.17 10.14
C ASN A 139 8.70 -2.93 10.73
N LYS A 140 9.68 -3.11 11.62
CA LYS A 140 10.48 -2.00 12.18
C LYS A 140 11.27 -1.29 11.07
N ALA A 141 11.93 -2.04 10.19
CA ALA A 141 12.64 -1.51 9.04
C ALA A 141 11.68 -0.72 8.11
N TYR A 142 10.48 -1.22 7.87
CA TYR A 142 9.47 -0.51 7.07
C TYR A 142 9.10 0.84 7.70
N ASN A 143 8.83 0.86 9.01
CA ASN A 143 8.49 2.10 9.74
C ASN A 143 9.65 3.11 9.75
N ASN A 144 10.88 2.64 9.67
CA ASN A 144 12.08 3.47 9.54
C ASN A 144 12.38 3.92 8.10
N ASN A 145 11.52 3.58 7.13
CA ASN A 145 11.72 3.79 5.69
C ASN A 145 12.93 3.03 5.10
N GLU A 146 13.43 2.00 5.79
CA GLU A 146 14.48 1.10 5.32
C GLU A 146 13.88 0.01 4.41
N PHE A 147 13.25 0.43 3.32
CA PHE A 147 12.39 -0.44 2.49
C PHE A 147 13.13 -1.64 1.89
N LYS A 148 14.44 -1.53 1.61
CA LYS A 148 15.23 -2.66 1.11
C LYS A 148 15.41 -3.75 2.17
N THR A 149 15.70 -3.35 3.41
CA THR A 149 15.81 -4.25 4.56
C THR A 149 14.45 -4.87 4.87
N ALA A 150 13.39 -4.05 4.89
CA ALA A 150 12.02 -4.49 5.09
C ALA A 150 11.61 -5.54 4.05
N PHE A 151 11.84 -5.28 2.76
CA PHE A 151 11.54 -6.22 1.69
C PHE A 151 12.28 -7.54 1.86
N THR A 152 13.59 -7.50 2.13
CA THR A 152 14.42 -8.70 2.28
C THR A 152 13.90 -9.60 3.40
N LEU A 153 13.60 -9.02 4.57
CA LEU A 153 13.09 -9.76 5.73
C LEU A 153 11.66 -10.26 5.50
N LEU A 154 10.75 -9.38 5.06
CA LEU A 154 9.34 -9.69 4.88
C LEU A 154 9.09 -10.64 3.70
N LYS A 155 9.97 -10.69 2.70
CA LYS A 155 9.95 -11.69 1.63
C LYS A 155 10.03 -13.09 2.21
N GLU A 156 11.02 -13.37 3.05
CA GLU A 156 11.18 -14.69 3.67
C GLU A 156 9.97 -15.04 4.54
N VAL A 157 9.42 -14.06 5.27
CA VAL A 157 8.22 -14.25 6.09
C VAL A 157 6.99 -14.56 5.23
N SER A 158 6.79 -13.83 4.13
CA SER A 158 5.66 -14.06 3.21
C SER A 158 5.78 -15.41 2.51
N ASP A 159 6.99 -15.81 2.13
CA ASP A 159 7.24 -17.12 1.50
C ASP A 159 7.00 -18.27 2.49
N PHE A 160 7.27 -18.05 3.78
CA PHE A 160 6.96 -19.02 4.85
C PHE A 160 5.46 -19.07 5.19
N PHE A 161 4.75 -17.93 5.10
CA PHE A 161 3.30 -17.82 5.32
C PHE A 161 2.56 -17.42 4.03
N PRO A 162 2.52 -18.27 2.98
CA PRO A 162 2.04 -17.88 1.66
C PRO A 162 0.55 -17.53 1.58
N LYS A 163 -0.23 -17.86 2.62
CA LYS A 163 -1.66 -17.52 2.75
C LYS A 163 -1.90 -16.26 3.57
N ASP A 164 -0.89 -15.71 4.25
CA ASP A 164 -1.03 -14.47 5.00
C ASP A 164 -1.02 -13.29 4.02
N THR A 165 -2.21 -12.75 3.78
CA THR A 165 -2.40 -11.61 2.87
C THR A 165 -1.77 -10.33 3.41
N VAL A 166 -1.73 -10.13 4.73
CA VAL A 166 -1.19 -8.89 5.34
C VAL A 166 0.32 -8.84 5.14
N ILE A 167 1.02 -9.94 5.41
CA ILE A 167 2.47 -10.01 5.18
C ILE A 167 2.76 -9.85 3.69
N SER A 168 2.01 -10.53 2.82
CA SER A 168 2.17 -10.40 1.37
C SER A 168 2.01 -8.94 0.90
N ILE A 169 1.03 -8.20 1.43
CA ILE A 169 0.83 -6.77 1.12
C ILE A 169 2.01 -5.93 1.62
N ASN A 170 2.47 -6.12 2.86
CA ASN A 170 3.59 -5.36 3.40
C ASN A 170 4.90 -5.64 2.63
N THR A 171 5.12 -6.88 2.20
CA THR A 171 6.24 -7.25 1.32
C THR A 171 6.12 -6.56 -0.04
N ALA A 172 4.92 -6.56 -0.63
CA ALA A 172 4.66 -5.90 -1.91
C ALA A 172 4.87 -4.38 -1.84
N LEU A 173 4.40 -3.73 -0.78
CA LEU A 173 4.61 -2.30 -0.53
C LEU A 173 6.09 -1.98 -0.33
N SER A 174 6.82 -2.81 0.41
CA SER A 174 8.27 -2.66 0.56
C SER A 174 9.00 -2.76 -0.79
N ALA A 175 8.62 -3.73 -1.62
CA ALA A 175 9.15 -3.89 -2.98
C ALA A 175 8.82 -2.68 -3.88
N GLN A 176 7.57 -2.17 -3.79
CA GLN A 176 7.12 -1.01 -4.54
C GLN A 176 7.94 0.24 -4.18
N ASN A 177 8.22 0.47 -2.90
CA ASN A 177 9.01 1.63 -2.44
C ASN A 177 10.48 1.59 -2.88
N ILE A 178 11.01 0.41 -3.26
CA ILE A 178 12.36 0.27 -3.85
C ILE A 178 12.31 0.14 -5.38
N ASN A 179 11.17 0.42 -6.01
CA ASN A 179 10.92 0.29 -7.45
C ASN A 179 11.11 -1.13 -8.01
N ASP A 180 11.11 -2.18 -7.16
CA ASP A 180 11.08 -3.57 -7.60
C ASP A 180 9.63 -3.97 -7.94
N TYR A 181 9.15 -3.47 -9.07
CA TYR A 181 7.78 -3.64 -9.52
C TYR A 181 7.40 -5.09 -9.83
N ASN A 182 8.35 -5.92 -10.24
CA ASN A 182 8.10 -7.34 -10.50
C ASN A 182 7.81 -8.09 -9.20
N SER A 183 8.64 -7.89 -8.17
CA SER A 183 8.38 -8.45 -6.85
C SER A 183 7.10 -7.89 -6.23
N ALA A 184 6.85 -6.58 -6.36
CA ALA A 184 5.63 -5.96 -5.86
C ALA A 184 4.36 -6.60 -6.46
N LEU A 185 4.29 -6.72 -7.79
CA LEU A 185 3.17 -7.36 -8.49
C LEU A 185 3.00 -8.82 -8.07
N PHE A 186 4.09 -9.56 -7.89
CA PHE A 186 4.03 -10.97 -7.45
C PHE A 186 3.36 -11.11 -6.07
N TYR A 187 3.78 -10.31 -5.07
CA TYR A 187 3.20 -10.40 -3.73
C TYR A 187 1.80 -9.77 -3.63
N PHE A 188 1.49 -8.72 -4.40
CA PHE A 188 0.12 -8.22 -4.50
C PHE A 188 -0.81 -9.25 -5.14
N LYS A 189 -0.38 -9.91 -6.22
CA LYS A 189 -1.13 -11.00 -6.84
C LYS A 189 -1.33 -12.15 -5.86
N ARG A 190 -0.31 -12.55 -5.11
CA ARG A 190 -0.44 -13.56 -4.04
C ARG A 190 -1.49 -13.17 -3.01
N ALA A 191 -1.50 -11.91 -2.56
CA ALA A 191 -2.51 -11.42 -1.61
C ALA A 191 -3.92 -11.46 -2.23
N LYS A 192 -4.07 -11.03 -3.49
CA LYS A 192 -5.33 -11.06 -4.26
C LYS A 192 -5.85 -12.49 -4.44
N ASP A 193 -5.00 -13.43 -4.85
CA ASP A 193 -5.33 -14.84 -5.08
C ASP A 193 -5.73 -15.54 -3.77
N ASN A 194 -5.25 -15.07 -2.62
CA ASN A 194 -5.68 -15.51 -1.29
C ASN A 194 -6.93 -14.76 -0.76
N GLY A 195 -7.63 -13.99 -1.61
CA GLY A 195 -8.96 -13.44 -1.33
C GLY A 195 -8.99 -12.08 -0.63
N ILE A 196 -7.87 -11.35 -0.56
CA ILE A 196 -7.92 -9.98 -0.01
C ILE A 196 -8.78 -9.08 -0.90
N LYS A 197 -9.63 -8.28 -0.28
CA LYS A 197 -10.47 -7.27 -0.96
C LYS A 197 -9.98 -5.83 -0.74
N ASN A 198 -8.80 -5.66 -0.13
CA ASN A 198 -8.27 -4.35 0.23
C ASN A 198 -8.05 -3.48 -1.03
N PRO A 199 -8.70 -2.30 -1.15
CA PRO A 199 -8.56 -1.40 -2.30
C PRO A 199 -7.11 -1.06 -2.64
N VAL A 200 -6.24 -0.93 -1.63
CA VAL A 200 -4.83 -0.57 -1.80
C VAL A 200 -4.11 -1.55 -2.72
N VAL A 201 -4.45 -2.85 -2.68
CA VAL A 201 -3.84 -3.86 -3.55
C VAL A 201 -4.11 -3.56 -5.01
N PHE A 202 -5.37 -3.27 -5.35
CA PHE A 202 -5.77 -2.97 -6.72
C PHE A 202 -5.22 -1.62 -7.17
N GLN A 203 -5.22 -0.60 -6.30
CA GLN A 203 -4.64 0.71 -6.60
C GLN A 203 -3.14 0.61 -6.88
N SER A 204 -2.38 -0.08 -6.03
CA SER A 204 -0.94 -0.27 -6.21
C SER A 204 -0.63 -1.07 -7.47
N MET A 205 -1.34 -2.19 -7.70
CA MET A 205 -1.15 -2.97 -8.93
C MET A 205 -1.46 -2.15 -10.18
N ALA A 206 -2.56 -1.40 -10.21
CA ALA A 206 -2.92 -0.54 -11.33
C ALA A 206 -1.87 0.55 -11.56
N GLY A 207 -1.41 1.24 -10.50
CA GLY A 207 -0.35 2.24 -10.60
C GLY A 207 0.95 1.68 -11.15
N ILE A 208 1.34 0.46 -10.73
CA ILE A 208 2.51 -0.23 -11.27
C ILE A 208 2.31 -0.53 -12.76
N TYR A 209 1.17 -1.10 -13.16
CA TYR A 209 0.88 -1.37 -14.58
C TYR A 209 0.89 -0.10 -15.42
N THR A 210 0.31 1.01 -14.94
CA THR A 210 0.36 2.32 -15.61
C THR A 210 1.81 2.78 -15.78
N SER A 211 2.66 2.66 -14.75
CA SER A 211 4.09 3.05 -14.83
C SER A 211 4.88 2.24 -15.84
N LYS A 212 4.41 1.03 -16.18
CA LYS A 212 4.99 0.14 -17.18
C LYS A 212 4.37 0.32 -18.57
N PHE A 213 3.50 1.32 -18.75
CA PHE A 213 2.71 1.54 -19.98
C PHE A 213 1.77 0.37 -20.33
N GLU A 214 1.43 -0.48 -19.36
CA GLU A 214 0.52 -1.63 -19.52
C GLU A 214 -0.93 -1.20 -19.20
N GLN A 215 -1.45 -0.24 -19.98
CA GLN A 215 -2.74 0.45 -19.71
C GLN A 215 -3.94 -0.51 -19.58
N GLU A 216 -4.07 -1.46 -20.49
CA GLU A 216 -5.15 -2.45 -20.47
C GLU A 216 -5.08 -3.38 -19.24
N ALA A 217 -3.88 -3.66 -18.72
CA ALA A 217 -3.73 -4.41 -17.48
C ALA A 217 -4.14 -3.57 -16.27
N ALA A 218 -3.75 -2.29 -16.23
CA ALA A 218 -4.16 -1.36 -15.17
C ALA A 218 -5.69 -1.19 -15.11
N ILE A 219 -6.34 -1.03 -16.27
CA ILE A 219 -7.81 -0.96 -16.39
C ILE A 219 -8.46 -2.21 -15.80
N ARG A 220 -8.05 -3.41 -16.23
CA ARG A 220 -8.61 -4.68 -15.72
C ARG A 220 -8.47 -4.82 -14.20
N ILE A 221 -7.32 -4.42 -13.64
CA ILE A 221 -7.11 -4.48 -12.19
C ILE A 221 -8.05 -3.53 -11.43
N LEU A 222 -8.29 -2.33 -11.96
CA LEU A 222 -9.23 -1.40 -11.33
C LEU A 222 -10.68 -1.90 -11.44
N GLU A 223 -11.06 -2.51 -12.55
CA GLU A 223 -12.37 -3.17 -12.70
C GLU A 223 -12.56 -4.32 -11.70
N GLU A 224 -11.55 -5.18 -11.53
CA GLU A 224 -11.55 -6.22 -10.49
C GLU A 224 -11.68 -5.61 -9.08
N GLY A 225 -10.93 -4.54 -8.81
CA GLY A 225 -10.98 -3.83 -7.54
C GLY A 225 -12.35 -3.24 -7.24
N LEU A 226 -12.99 -2.63 -8.24
CA LEU A 226 -14.34 -2.05 -8.13
C LEU A 226 -15.43 -3.11 -8.02
N LYS A 227 -15.27 -4.30 -8.63
CA LYS A 227 -16.21 -5.42 -8.42
C LYS A 227 -16.30 -5.84 -6.95
N VAL A 228 -15.19 -5.81 -6.21
CA VAL A 228 -15.16 -6.17 -4.78
C VAL A 228 -15.22 -4.97 -3.84
N ASN A 229 -15.05 -3.75 -4.36
CA ASN A 229 -15.18 -2.48 -3.64
C ASN A 229 -16.01 -1.46 -4.44
N PRO A 230 -17.32 -1.70 -4.64
CA PRO A 230 -18.15 -0.92 -5.58
C PRO A 230 -18.33 0.56 -5.21
N TYR A 231 -18.01 0.93 -3.97
CA TYR A 231 -18.17 2.29 -3.43
C TYR A 231 -16.84 2.93 -3.01
N ASN A 232 -15.71 2.38 -3.46
CA ASN A 232 -14.41 2.95 -3.10
C ASN A 232 -14.07 4.14 -4.02
N ILE A 233 -14.16 5.34 -3.46
CA ILE A 233 -13.92 6.61 -4.16
C ILE A 233 -12.54 6.63 -4.82
N TYR A 234 -11.50 6.12 -4.17
CA TYR A 234 -10.14 6.18 -4.71
C TYR A 234 -9.94 5.25 -5.92
N LEU A 235 -10.47 4.03 -5.88
CA LEU A 235 -10.46 3.12 -7.02
C LEU A 235 -11.27 3.70 -8.18
N ASN A 236 -12.43 4.28 -7.88
CA ASN A 236 -13.29 4.87 -8.89
C ASN A 236 -12.61 6.06 -9.58
N ASN A 237 -12.00 6.96 -8.82
CA ASN A 237 -11.25 8.10 -9.36
C ASN A 237 -10.05 7.63 -10.20
N ASN A 238 -9.27 6.65 -9.72
CA ASN A 238 -8.17 6.08 -10.49
C ASN A 238 -8.66 5.46 -11.81
N TYR A 239 -9.82 4.81 -11.79
CA TYR A 239 -10.39 4.20 -12.99
C TYR A 239 -10.86 5.25 -13.99
N ILE A 240 -11.61 6.25 -13.55
CA ILE A 240 -12.05 7.36 -14.39
C ILE A 240 -10.85 8.08 -15.01
N ASN A 241 -9.86 8.46 -14.19
CA ASN A 241 -8.66 9.13 -14.69
C ASN A 241 -7.94 8.29 -15.73
N LEU A 242 -7.75 6.99 -15.46
CA LEU A 242 -7.10 6.11 -16.42
C LEU A 242 -7.90 5.98 -17.72
N LEU A 243 -9.24 5.93 -17.67
CA LEU A 243 -10.07 5.93 -18.87
C LEU A 243 -9.94 7.24 -19.67
N LEU A 244 -9.90 8.39 -18.99
CA LEU A 244 -9.71 9.70 -19.61
C LEU A 244 -8.34 9.82 -20.28
N ASP A 245 -7.27 9.40 -19.60
CA ASP A 245 -5.89 9.39 -20.11
C ASP A 245 -5.72 8.47 -21.34
N ASN A 246 -6.63 7.51 -21.50
CA ASN A 246 -6.67 6.56 -22.61
C ASN A 246 -7.77 6.88 -23.64
N GLU A 247 -8.34 8.09 -23.57
CA GLU A 247 -9.39 8.57 -24.48
C GLU A 247 -10.63 7.66 -24.54
N ARG A 248 -10.87 6.84 -23.51
CA ARG A 248 -12.04 5.96 -23.35
C ARG A 248 -13.23 6.76 -22.81
N TYR A 249 -13.60 7.83 -23.50
CA TYR A 249 -14.56 8.83 -23.02
C TYR A 249 -15.96 8.25 -22.74
N ASP A 250 -16.46 7.36 -23.60
CA ASP A 250 -17.78 6.74 -23.40
C ASP A 250 -17.81 5.85 -22.15
N GLN A 251 -16.75 5.09 -21.89
CA GLN A 251 -16.63 4.28 -20.69
C GLN A 251 -16.52 5.16 -19.45
N ALA A 252 -15.67 6.19 -19.49
CA ALA A 252 -15.53 7.14 -18.38
C ALA A 252 -16.88 7.78 -18.03
N LYS A 253 -17.66 8.17 -19.04
CA LYS A 253 -19.00 8.72 -18.87
C LYS A 253 -19.93 7.75 -18.15
N GLN A 254 -20.02 6.49 -18.61
CA GLN A 254 -20.87 5.48 -17.96
C GLN A 254 -20.47 5.22 -16.50
N VAL A 255 -19.17 5.22 -16.21
CA VAL A 255 -18.65 5.07 -14.84
C VAL A 255 -19.08 6.27 -13.99
N ILE A 256 -18.84 7.49 -14.45
CA ILE A 256 -19.23 8.71 -13.74
C ILE A 256 -20.74 8.76 -13.50
N GLU A 257 -21.57 8.43 -14.48
CA GLU A 257 -23.03 8.38 -14.34
C GLU A 257 -23.45 7.43 -13.22
N LYS A 258 -22.88 6.22 -13.18
CA LYS A 258 -23.13 5.26 -12.09
C LYS A 258 -22.64 5.81 -10.76
N SER A 259 -21.43 6.36 -10.70
CA SER A 259 -20.86 6.90 -9.46
C SER A 259 -21.70 8.04 -8.91
N LEU A 260 -22.24 8.92 -9.76
CA LEU A 260 -23.12 10.02 -9.34
C LEU A 260 -24.45 9.56 -8.74
N THR A 261 -24.91 8.33 -9.01
CA THR A 261 -26.10 7.77 -8.34
C THR A 261 -25.86 7.47 -6.86
N ILE A 262 -24.59 7.26 -6.48
CA ILE A 262 -24.17 6.94 -5.11
C ILE A 262 -23.56 8.18 -4.43
N GLU A 263 -22.73 8.91 -5.17
CA GLU A 263 -21.95 10.06 -4.72
C GLU A 263 -22.52 11.37 -5.25
N SER A 264 -23.80 11.62 -5.00
CA SER A 264 -24.54 12.76 -5.56
C SER A 264 -24.02 14.14 -5.12
N LYS A 265 -23.10 14.20 -4.14
CA LYS A 265 -22.44 15.40 -3.62
C LYS A 265 -20.94 15.48 -3.95
N ASN A 266 -20.47 14.76 -4.97
CA ASN A 266 -19.07 14.80 -5.37
C ASN A 266 -18.84 15.83 -6.48
N LYS A 267 -18.21 16.97 -6.13
CA LYS A 267 -17.91 18.06 -7.08
C LYS A 267 -17.02 17.62 -8.24
N LEU A 268 -16.06 16.72 -8.00
CA LEU A 268 -15.12 16.24 -9.01
C LEU A 268 -15.86 15.43 -10.08
N LEU A 269 -16.80 14.56 -9.69
CA LEU A 269 -17.57 13.78 -10.65
C LEU A 269 -18.44 14.67 -11.56
N TYR A 270 -19.07 15.72 -11.03
CA TYR A 270 -19.79 16.68 -11.87
C TYR A 270 -18.87 17.47 -12.80
N PHE A 271 -17.68 17.85 -12.33
CA PHE A 271 -16.69 18.50 -13.17
C PHE A 271 -16.24 17.58 -14.33
N LEU A 272 -15.87 16.34 -14.04
CA LEU A 272 -15.45 15.37 -15.06
C LEU A 272 -16.61 15.01 -16.02
N TYR A 273 -17.84 14.95 -15.51
CA TYR A 273 -19.04 14.81 -16.35
C TYR A 273 -19.17 16.00 -17.32
N GLY A 274 -19.02 17.23 -16.82
CA GLY A 274 -19.05 18.42 -17.66
C GLY A 274 -17.96 18.42 -18.74
N TYR A 275 -16.75 18.03 -18.35
CA TYR A 275 -15.60 17.92 -19.26
C TYR A 275 -15.84 16.92 -20.40
N LEU A 276 -16.38 15.75 -20.10
CA LEU A 276 -16.73 14.76 -21.12
C LEU A 276 -17.79 15.28 -22.11
N TYR A 277 -18.82 15.98 -21.60
CA TYR A 277 -19.83 16.56 -22.49
C TYR A 277 -19.29 17.72 -23.32
N GLN A 278 -18.35 18.51 -22.77
CA GLN A 278 -17.65 19.56 -23.51
C GLN A 278 -16.82 19.00 -24.66
N ILE A 279 -16.07 17.90 -24.44
CA ILE A 279 -15.34 17.19 -25.51
C ILE A 279 -16.30 16.73 -26.62
N SER A 280 -17.48 16.24 -26.26
CA SER A 280 -18.52 15.85 -27.22
C SER A 280 -19.29 17.02 -27.85
N SER A 281 -18.83 18.27 -27.66
CA SER A 281 -19.47 19.51 -28.13
C SER A 281 -20.90 19.75 -27.60
N ASN A 282 -21.29 19.07 -26.52
CA ASN A 282 -22.57 19.29 -25.85
C ASN A 282 -22.39 20.29 -24.70
N ASN A 283 -22.21 21.56 -25.09
CA ASN A 283 -21.98 22.67 -24.18
C ASN A 283 -23.12 22.89 -23.18
N SER A 284 -24.37 22.57 -23.56
CA SER A 284 -25.54 22.71 -22.69
C SER A 284 -25.47 21.79 -21.46
N THR A 285 -25.09 20.53 -21.66
CA THR A 285 -24.95 19.57 -20.56
C THR A 285 -23.68 19.86 -19.75
N ALA A 286 -22.60 20.28 -20.42
CA ALA A 286 -21.38 20.72 -19.75
C ALA A 286 -21.64 21.89 -18.79
N GLU A 287 -22.36 22.93 -19.23
CA GLU A 287 -22.75 24.07 -18.39
C GLU A 287 -23.50 23.63 -17.12
N LEU A 288 -24.52 22.77 -17.27
CA LEU A 288 -25.30 22.27 -16.13
C LEU A 288 -24.44 21.48 -15.15
N ALA A 289 -23.53 20.66 -15.66
CA ALA A 289 -22.63 19.85 -14.85
C ALA A 289 -21.63 20.71 -14.07
N TYR A 290 -20.99 21.69 -14.72
CA TYR A 290 -20.09 22.62 -14.04
C TYR A 290 -20.82 23.46 -12.98
N LYS A 291 -22.04 23.94 -13.27
CA LYS A 291 -22.86 24.62 -12.28
C LYS A 291 -23.18 23.75 -11.07
N LYS A 292 -23.42 22.44 -11.26
CA LYS A 292 -23.60 21.51 -10.14
C LYS A 292 -22.31 21.33 -9.33
N ALA A 293 -21.15 21.24 -9.99
CA ALA A 293 -19.86 21.21 -9.30
C ALA A 293 -19.64 22.48 -8.45
N LEU A 294 -19.97 23.66 -9.01
CA LEU A 294 -19.85 24.96 -8.33
C LEU A 294 -20.88 25.16 -7.20
N ALA A 295 -22.05 24.54 -7.29
CA ALA A 295 -23.03 24.54 -6.20
C ALA A 295 -22.53 23.74 -4.98
N LEU A 296 -21.65 22.76 -5.19
CA LEU A 296 -21.01 21.98 -4.13
C LEU A 296 -19.74 22.65 -3.61
N ASP A 297 -19.01 23.36 -4.47
CA ASP A 297 -17.86 24.17 -4.12
C ASP A 297 -17.73 25.38 -5.05
N GLN A 298 -18.12 26.55 -4.52
CA GLN A 298 -18.11 27.82 -5.26
C GLN A 298 -16.71 28.27 -5.67
N ASN A 299 -15.66 27.78 -5.00
CA ASN A 299 -14.27 28.13 -5.27
C ASN A 299 -13.55 27.05 -6.09
N TYR A 300 -14.29 26.17 -6.78
CA TYR A 300 -13.68 25.12 -7.58
C TYR A 300 -13.13 25.70 -8.89
N PHE A 301 -11.84 26.07 -8.86
CA PHE A 301 -11.11 26.72 -9.96
C PHE A 301 -11.34 26.06 -11.32
N ASP A 302 -11.12 24.73 -11.42
CA ASP A 302 -11.24 24.02 -12.70
C ASP A 302 -12.65 24.13 -13.30
N ALA A 303 -13.68 24.06 -12.46
CA ALA A 303 -15.07 24.19 -12.91
C ALA A 303 -15.41 25.63 -13.33
N LEU A 304 -14.87 26.65 -12.63
CA LEU A 304 -15.03 28.06 -13.02
C LEU A 304 -14.38 28.34 -14.38
N TYR A 305 -13.13 27.88 -14.55
CA TYR A 305 -12.38 28.05 -15.80
C TYR A 305 -13.08 27.36 -16.98
N GLN A 306 -13.46 26.09 -16.83
CA GLN A 306 -14.12 25.36 -17.91
C GLN A 306 -15.52 25.91 -18.23
N LEU A 307 -16.27 26.38 -17.21
CA LEU A 307 -17.54 27.06 -17.44
C LEU A 307 -17.35 28.39 -18.20
N GLY A 308 -16.27 29.12 -17.91
CA GLY A 308 -15.88 30.32 -18.68
C GLY A 308 -15.62 30.01 -20.15
N LEU A 309 -14.87 28.94 -20.44
CA LEU A 309 -14.64 28.46 -21.79
C LEU A 309 -15.93 28.05 -22.51
N VAL A 310 -16.83 27.34 -21.83
CA VAL A 310 -18.16 26.98 -22.36
C VAL A 310 -18.95 28.23 -22.77
N TYR A 311 -18.95 29.28 -21.95
CA TYR A 311 -19.63 30.53 -22.29
C TYR A 311 -18.97 31.28 -23.46
N VAL A 312 -17.64 31.32 -23.54
CA VAL A 312 -16.92 31.92 -24.67
C VAL A 312 -17.23 31.18 -25.97
N ASN A 313 -17.23 29.84 -25.94
CA ASN A 313 -17.54 29.02 -27.10
C ASN A 313 -18.99 29.22 -27.55
N ASN A 314 -19.95 29.17 -26.62
CA ASN A 314 -21.35 29.45 -26.92
C ASN A 314 -21.55 30.87 -27.46
N ALA A 315 -20.79 31.87 -26.97
CA ALA A 315 -20.85 33.23 -27.49
C ALA A 315 -20.38 33.28 -28.95
N ASN A 316 -19.28 32.60 -29.27
CA ASN A 316 -18.78 32.52 -30.65
C ASN A 316 -19.78 31.83 -31.58
N ASP A 317 -20.47 30.79 -31.09
CA ASP A 317 -21.52 30.12 -31.85
C ASP A 317 -22.76 31.00 -32.04
N ALA A 318 -23.14 31.78 -31.02
CA ALA A 318 -24.26 32.72 -31.12
C ALA A 318 -24.08 33.71 -32.27
N LEU A 319 -22.84 34.12 -32.59
CA LEU A 319 -22.52 35.01 -33.73
C LEU A 319 -22.90 34.44 -35.10
N LYS A 320 -23.20 33.13 -35.20
CA LYS A 320 -23.65 32.45 -36.42
C LYS A 320 -25.19 32.52 -36.61
N GLY A 321 -25.95 32.97 -35.60
CA GLY A 321 -27.43 32.90 -35.51
C GLY A 321 -28.21 33.95 -36.32
N ASP A 322 -29.27 34.58 -35.79
CA ASP A 322 -29.99 35.69 -36.44
C ASP A 322 -29.40 37.08 -36.04
N LYS A 323 -29.41 38.09 -36.93
CA LYS A 323 -28.69 39.36 -36.72
C LYS A 323 -29.03 40.09 -35.41
N GLU A 324 -30.30 40.13 -35.02
CA GLU A 324 -30.71 40.83 -33.80
C GLU A 324 -30.46 39.97 -32.54
N LYS A 325 -30.75 38.68 -32.61
CA LYS A 325 -30.53 37.74 -31.49
C LYS A 325 -29.04 37.52 -31.19
N ARG A 326 -28.20 37.52 -32.23
CA ARG A 326 -26.73 37.40 -32.16
C ARG A 326 -26.12 38.34 -31.13
N ALA A 327 -26.44 39.64 -31.21
CA ALA A 327 -25.80 40.65 -30.38
C ALA A 327 -26.19 40.52 -28.90
N GLN A 328 -27.46 40.22 -28.64
CA GLN A 328 -27.97 40.05 -27.28
C GLN A 328 -27.41 38.78 -26.63
N GLU A 329 -27.47 37.65 -27.32
CA GLU A 329 -26.97 36.36 -26.82
C GLU A 329 -25.46 36.38 -26.62
N PHE A 330 -24.71 36.95 -27.57
CA PHE A 330 -23.27 37.15 -27.44
C PHE A 330 -22.92 37.97 -26.20
N SER A 331 -23.53 39.14 -26.04
CA SER A 331 -23.27 40.02 -24.89
C SER A 331 -23.57 39.33 -23.56
N ALA A 332 -24.69 38.62 -23.47
CA ALA A 332 -25.08 37.88 -22.26
C ALA A 332 -24.07 36.78 -21.90
N LEU A 333 -23.63 35.99 -22.89
CA LEU A 333 -22.67 34.91 -22.68
C LEU A 333 -21.28 35.43 -22.31
N ILE A 334 -20.81 36.51 -22.96
CA ILE A 334 -19.54 37.15 -22.62
C ILE A 334 -19.56 37.73 -21.20
N ASN A 335 -20.68 38.31 -20.75
CA ASN A 335 -20.81 38.79 -19.37
C ASN A 335 -20.77 37.64 -18.35
N ARG A 336 -21.37 36.49 -18.67
CA ARG A 336 -21.29 35.29 -17.82
C ARG A 336 -19.88 34.72 -17.79
N ALA A 337 -19.19 34.68 -18.93
CA ALA A 337 -17.79 34.26 -19.03
C ALA A 337 -16.88 35.14 -18.17
N GLU A 338 -17.03 36.47 -18.28
CA GLU A 338 -16.29 37.43 -17.45
C GLU A 338 -16.47 37.15 -15.96
N PHE A 339 -17.72 36.98 -15.53
CA PHE A 339 -18.04 36.76 -14.11
C PHE A 339 -17.32 35.53 -13.54
N VAL A 340 -17.44 34.37 -14.20
CA VAL A 340 -16.84 33.13 -13.69
C VAL A 340 -15.30 33.12 -13.82
N LEU A 341 -14.75 33.76 -14.86
CA LEU A 341 -13.30 33.86 -15.04
C LEU A 341 -12.65 34.85 -14.08
N LEU A 342 -13.36 35.92 -13.66
CA LEU A 342 -12.89 36.79 -12.58
C LEU A 342 -12.81 36.02 -11.26
N GLN A 343 -13.81 35.20 -10.93
CA GLN A 343 -13.75 34.32 -9.76
C GLN A 343 -12.59 33.31 -9.86
N ALA A 344 -12.39 32.70 -11.04
CA ALA A 344 -11.25 31.81 -11.26
C ALA A 344 -9.91 32.54 -11.04
N HIS A 345 -9.78 33.77 -11.54
CA HIS A 345 -8.60 34.60 -11.37
C HIS A 345 -8.37 35.03 -9.92
N GLU A 346 -9.42 35.29 -9.13
CA GLU A 346 -9.29 35.54 -7.69
C GLU A 346 -8.70 34.34 -6.94
N ILE A 347 -9.06 33.12 -7.36
CA ILE A 347 -8.56 31.87 -6.74
C ILE A 347 -7.13 31.57 -7.19
N ASN A 348 -6.82 31.75 -8.48
CA ASN A 348 -5.49 31.54 -9.02
C ASN A 348 -5.08 32.73 -9.92
N PRO A 349 -4.50 33.80 -9.33
CA PRO A 349 -4.15 35.01 -10.07
C PRO A 349 -3.09 34.82 -11.16
N ASN A 350 -2.27 33.78 -11.01
CA ASN A 350 -1.12 33.53 -11.89
C ASN A 350 -1.44 32.52 -13.00
N ASP A 351 -2.70 32.07 -13.13
CA ASP A 351 -3.11 31.19 -14.20
C ASP A 351 -3.15 31.92 -15.55
N ARG A 352 -2.10 31.74 -16.35
CA ARG A 352 -1.94 32.41 -17.65
C ARG A 352 -3.13 32.17 -18.59
N PRO A 353 -3.68 30.96 -18.74
CA PRO A 353 -4.88 30.74 -19.57
C PRO A 353 -6.08 31.58 -19.15
N THR A 354 -6.38 31.65 -17.85
CA THR A 354 -7.48 32.46 -17.31
C THR A 354 -7.26 33.95 -17.61
N VAL A 355 -6.05 34.46 -17.35
CA VAL A 355 -5.71 35.87 -17.64
C VAL A 355 -5.84 36.17 -19.14
N GLN A 356 -5.40 35.27 -20.01
CA GLN A 356 -5.52 35.42 -21.46
C GLN A 356 -6.97 35.47 -21.94
N LEU A 357 -7.86 34.65 -21.37
CA LEU A 357 -9.29 34.70 -21.66
C LEU A 357 -9.93 36.01 -21.17
N LEU A 358 -9.54 36.51 -20.00
CA LEU A 358 -10.02 37.82 -19.50
C LEU A 358 -9.56 38.97 -20.39
N ILE A 359 -8.33 38.95 -20.89
CA ILE A 359 -7.81 39.93 -21.87
C ILE A 359 -8.66 39.90 -23.16
N ASP A 360 -8.95 38.71 -23.68
CA ASP A 360 -9.79 38.54 -24.88
C ASP A 360 -11.20 39.10 -24.65
N ILE A 361 -11.83 38.74 -23.52
CA ILE A 361 -13.14 39.27 -23.12
C ILE A 361 -13.14 40.80 -23.01
N TYR A 362 -12.13 41.40 -22.37
CA TYR A 362 -12.00 42.84 -22.25
C TYR A 362 -11.80 43.52 -23.60
N THR A 363 -11.02 42.92 -24.49
CA THR A 363 -10.83 43.41 -25.87
C THR A 363 -12.14 43.37 -26.64
N ARG A 364 -12.90 42.27 -26.59
CA ARG A 364 -14.23 42.12 -27.23
C ARG A 364 -15.26 43.12 -26.70
N LYS A 365 -15.12 43.54 -25.43
CA LYS A 365 -15.97 44.56 -24.79
C LYS A 365 -15.44 46.00 -24.94
N ASN A 366 -14.37 46.21 -25.70
CA ASN A 366 -13.70 47.50 -25.86
C ASN A 366 -13.23 48.16 -24.55
N ARG A 367 -12.88 47.37 -23.53
CA ARG A 367 -12.27 47.82 -22.27
C ARG A 367 -10.75 47.65 -22.34
N LEU A 368 -10.14 48.46 -23.19
CA LEU A 368 -8.72 48.34 -23.57
C LEU A 368 -7.76 48.66 -22.40
N ASP A 369 -8.18 49.54 -21.49
CA ASP A 369 -7.48 49.86 -20.24
C ASP A 369 -7.25 48.61 -19.38
N LYS A 370 -8.32 47.85 -19.11
CA LYS A 370 -8.25 46.62 -18.32
C LYS A 370 -7.48 45.52 -19.04
N ALA A 371 -7.64 45.42 -20.36
CA ALA A 371 -6.89 44.46 -21.17
C ALA A 371 -5.38 44.74 -21.11
N GLN A 372 -4.97 46.01 -21.18
CA GLN A 372 -3.56 46.41 -21.09
C GLN A 372 -2.99 46.18 -19.69
N GLU A 373 -3.77 46.43 -18.63
CA GLU A 373 -3.37 46.13 -17.25
C GLU A 373 -3.04 44.64 -17.07
N LEU A 374 -3.93 43.74 -17.53
CA LEU A 374 -3.71 42.30 -17.44
C LEU A 374 -2.54 41.82 -18.31
N LYS A 375 -2.35 42.41 -19.50
CA LYS A 375 -1.19 42.11 -20.37
C LYS A 375 0.13 42.42 -19.66
N ARG A 376 0.23 43.59 -19.02
CA ARG A 376 1.44 43.96 -18.26
C ARG A 376 1.71 42.97 -17.12
N LYS A 377 0.68 42.59 -16.37
CA LYS A 377 0.81 41.57 -15.31
C LYS A 377 1.29 40.23 -15.87
N LEU A 378 0.83 39.83 -17.06
CA LEU A 378 1.25 38.58 -17.71
C LEU A 378 2.75 38.56 -18.07
N GLU A 379 3.33 39.73 -18.39
CA GLU A 379 4.77 39.90 -18.72
C GLU A 379 5.67 39.92 -17.48
N GLU A 380 5.10 40.17 -16.29
CA GLU A 380 5.82 40.20 -15.01
C GLU A 380 5.99 38.79 -14.38
N PHE A 381 5.32 37.77 -14.92
CA PHE A 381 5.42 36.36 -14.53
C PHE A 381 6.30 35.54 -15.48
#